data_AF-A0A0C4F9A0-F1
#
_entry.id   AF-A0A0C4F9A0-F1
#
_cell.length_a   1.000
_cell.length_b   1.000
_cell.length_c   1.000
_cell.angle_alpha   90.00
_cell.angle_beta   90.00
_cell.angle_gamma   90.00
#
_symmetry.space_group_name_H-M   'P 1'
#
loop_
_entity.id
_entity.type
_entity.pdbx_description
1 polymer ?
#
loop_
_entity_poly.entity_id
_entity_poly.type
_entity_poly.pdbx_seq_one_letter_code
_entity_poly.pdbx_strand_id
1 'polypeptide(L)'
;YLRDQVGKFDVIITDRYSFSQICDSRRFQYHRMTDPRHLLSSSSDPNEGPAQTLFGMPYFELLKNALKPNGSIATQGECIWLHLPLIHSLIKGAKDLFPQVEYAYTSIPTYPSGTIGFVVCSLDKDRNLKQPLRQVRNTKYYNKSVHAAAFVLPEFARQAIEAAKANLDMPDKSASAQSSAPGKKILLLGSGFVAQPAADYLLRRPENQVTVASFNLWKAERFATELAREVKCISLDINNAEALDKAVSEHDLVISLVPYTHHASVIKSAIKFKKNVVTTSYVSPAMRALDDDAKKAGITVLNEIGLDPGIDHLYAVKMIDTVHRAGGKIIEFISYCCGLPAPECSNNPLGYKFSWSSRGVLLALLNSAKLYSKGKLIEVEGQELMNHAQPYSISPALHSSHTPTETRPRSAQTVVRGTIRYQGFPAFIKTLVDIGFLSETPQAYLKPESTLPWKEVTTRVLGADNSTEQCLITEIKRRTTFPSADDEVRILAGLKWIGIFSDDHAVPRGNILDTLCARLETMMQYEKGERDMVVLQHKFGIQWKDGKTETRTSTLIEYGAPFQTGTGPSAMARLVGVPCGIAVQLILDGKITKKGVLAPYSLDIVEPLLVEVEKEGVTMVDRIVS
;
A
#
# COMPACT_ATOMS: atom_id res chain seq x y z
N TYR A 1 40.95 -7.14 -5.77
CA TYR A 1 41.51 -6.78 -7.09
C TYR A 1 41.69 -5.29 -7.25
N LEU A 2 40.68 -4.46 -7.57
CA LEU A 2 40.89 -3.01 -7.79
C LEU A 2 41.55 -2.28 -6.61
N ARG A 3 41.23 -2.69 -5.37
CA ARG A 3 41.88 -2.20 -4.13
C ARG A 3 43.42 -2.32 -4.15
N ASP A 4 43.95 -3.27 -4.90
CA ASP A 4 45.38 -3.61 -4.96
C ASP A 4 46.07 -3.05 -6.23
N GLN A 5 45.35 -2.27 -7.04
CA GLN A 5 45.82 -1.77 -8.35
C GLN A 5 45.88 -0.23 -8.44
N VAL A 6 46.13 0.46 -7.32
CA VAL A 6 46.21 1.93 -7.25
C VAL A 6 47.21 2.48 -8.27
N GLY A 7 46.77 3.44 -9.10
CA GLY A 7 47.63 4.17 -10.04
C GLY A 7 48.19 3.35 -11.22
N LYS A 8 47.54 2.26 -11.63
CA LYS A 8 48.11 1.33 -12.64
C LYS A 8 47.56 1.51 -14.05
N PHE A 9 46.33 2.02 -14.21
CA PHE A 9 45.65 2.02 -15.50
C PHE A 9 45.48 3.42 -16.10
N ASP A 10 45.70 3.55 -17.40
CA ASP A 10 45.36 4.74 -18.17
C ASP A 10 43.86 4.77 -18.51
N VAL A 11 43.27 3.59 -18.76
CA VAL A 11 41.84 3.45 -19.10
C VAL A 11 41.25 2.20 -18.43
N ILE A 12 40.05 2.36 -17.85
CA ILE A 12 39.26 1.24 -17.33
C ILE A 12 37.88 1.24 -18.01
N ILE A 13 37.51 0.13 -18.64
CA ILE A 13 36.19 -0.05 -19.27
C ILE A 13 35.48 -1.19 -18.56
N THR A 14 34.25 -0.94 -18.12
CA THR A 14 33.40 -1.97 -17.49
C THR A 14 32.16 -2.18 -18.35
N ASP A 15 31.93 -3.40 -18.82
CA ASP A 15 30.79 -3.73 -19.68
C ASP A 15 30.39 -5.22 -19.56
N ARG A 16 29.19 -5.61 -19.99
CA ARG A 16 28.71 -6.99 -19.98
C ARG A 16 29.19 -7.75 -21.22
N TYR A 17 30.48 -8.09 -21.28
CA TYR A 17 30.96 -9.08 -22.25
C TYR A 17 31.28 -10.41 -21.57
N SER A 18 30.58 -11.47 -22.00
CA SER A 18 31.10 -12.83 -21.92
C SER A 18 32.13 -12.99 -23.04
N PHE A 19 33.41 -13.10 -22.71
CA PHE A 19 34.32 -13.72 -23.66
C PHE A 19 33.88 -15.18 -23.78
N SER A 20 33.27 -15.52 -24.90
CA SER A 20 32.77 -16.88 -25.17
C SER A 20 33.96 -17.82 -25.38
N GLN A 21 34.51 -18.32 -24.28
CA GLN A 21 35.02 -19.67 -24.08
C GLN A 21 35.43 -19.78 -22.60
N ILE A 22 34.72 -20.67 -21.88
CA ILE A 22 34.99 -21.16 -20.50
C ILE A 22 34.18 -20.47 -19.37
N CYS A 23 33.05 -21.13 -19.05
CA CYS A 23 32.52 -21.50 -17.72
C CYS A 23 31.96 -20.47 -16.69
N ASP A 24 30.77 -20.87 -16.21
CA ASP A 24 30.18 -20.83 -14.85
C ASP A 24 29.87 -19.48 -14.17
N SER A 25 28.59 -19.31 -13.83
CA SER A 25 27.87 -18.04 -13.57
C SER A 25 28.06 -17.42 -12.18
N ARG A 26 29.24 -17.56 -11.54
CA ARG A 26 29.45 -17.07 -10.16
C ARG A 26 30.80 -16.41 -9.86
N ARG A 27 31.56 -15.94 -10.86
CA ARG A 27 32.85 -15.24 -10.61
C ARG A 27 33.00 -13.95 -11.43
N PHE A 28 33.41 -12.87 -10.75
CA PHE A 28 33.87 -11.63 -11.39
C PHE A 28 35.15 -11.92 -12.20
N GLN A 29 35.18 -11.55 -13.47
CA GLN A 29 36.35 -11.76 -14.34
C GLN A 29 36.94 -10.42 -14.80
N TYR A 30 38.22 -10.21 -14.48
CA TYR A 30 39.01 -9.07 -14.95
C TYR A 30 39.91 -9.54 -16.10
N HIS A 31 39.79 -8.92 -17.26
CA HIS A 31 40.64 -9.20 -18.42
C HIS A 31 41.61 -8.04 -18.63
N ARG A 32 42.91 -8.32 -18.60
CA ARG A 32 43.92 -7.37 -19.07
C ARG A 32 43.90 -7.37 -20.59
N MET A 33 43.82 -6.18 -21.20
CA MET A 33 44.11 -6.07 -22.63
C MET A 33 45.59 -6.40 -22.88
N THR A 34 45.97 -6.60 -24.16
CA THR A 34 47.36 -6.77 -24.59
C THR A 34 48.29 -5.64 -24.14
N ASP A 35 47.76 -4.46 -23.80
CA ASP A 35 48.47 -3.38 -23.10
C ASP A 35 48.15 -3.43 -21.59
N PRO A 36 49.16 -3.60 -20.69
CA PRO A 36 48.96 -3.68 -19.24
C PRO A 36 48.41 -2.39 -18.61
N ARG A 37 48.32 -1.30 -19.38
CA ARG A 37 47.77 -0.01 -18.94
C ARG A 37 46.25 0.10 -19.12
N HIS A 38 45.58 -0.90 -19.70
CA HIS A 38 44.13 -0.92 -19.89
C HIS A 38 43.46 -2.12 -19.21
N LEU A 39 42.33 -1.87 -18.55
CA LEU A 39 41.53 -2.91 -17.88
C LEU A 39 40.14 -3.02 -18.51
N LEU A 40 39.73 -4.25 -18.82
CA LEU A 40 38.34 -4.61 -19.14
C LEU A 40 37.76 -5.42 -17.97
N SER A 41 36.59 -5.03 -17.47
CA SER A 41 35.88 -5.74 -16.40
C SER A 41 34.46 -6.09 -16.83
N SER A 42 34.03 -7.33 -16.55
CA SER A 42 32.65 -7.77 -16.79
C SER A 42 31.77 -7.54 -15.57
N SER A 43 30.66 -6.80 -15.71
CA SER A 43 29.73 -6.43 -14.62
C SER A 43 28.28 -6.83 -14.92
N SER A 44 27.50 -7.18 -13.89
CA SER A 44 26.09 -7.57 -13.99
C SER A 44 25.13 -6.39 -13.74
N ASP A 45 23.88 -6.50 -14.22
CA ASP A 45 22.82 -5.48 -14.07
C ASP A 45 22.42 -5.25 -12.59
N PRO A 46 21.96 -4.03 -12.23
CA PRO A 46 21.73 -3.64 -10.83
C PRO A 46 20.60 -4.42 -10.13
N ASN A 47 19.70 -5.04 -10.91
CA ASN A 47 18.49 -5.72 -10.41
C ASN A 47 18.73 -7.20 -10.03
N GLU A 48 19.96 -7.72 -10.12
CA GLU A 48 20.29 -9.10 -9.75
C GLU A 48 21.36 -9.15 -8.64
N GLY A 49 20.92 -9.34 -7.38
CA GLY A 49 21.78 -9.73 -6.27
C GLY A 49 22.95 -8.75 -5.97
N PRO A 50 24.18 -9.24 -5.71
CA PRO A 50 25.31 -8.41 -5.24
C PRO A 50 25.79 -7.33 -6.24
N ALA A 51 25.26 -7.31 -7.47
CA ALA A 51 25.63 -6.39 -8.53
C ALA A 51 25.18 -4.94 -8.30
N GLN A 52 24.20 -4.69 -7.42
CA GLN A 52 23.78 -3.34 -7.03
C GLN A 52 24.95 -2.49 -6.51
N THR A 53 25.95 -3.12 -5.88
CA THR A 53 27.15 -2.47 -5.37
C THR A 53 28.03 -1.83 -6.46
N LEU A 54 27.89 -2.27 -7.72
CA LEU A 54 28.65 -1.76 -8.88
C LEU A 54 28.10 -0.42 -9.39
N PHE A 55 26.91 -0.03 -8.95
CA PHE A 55 26.28 1.27 -9.25
C PHE A 55 26.34 2.23 -8.05
N GLY A 56 27.16 1.89 -7.03
CA GLY A 56 27.39 2.74 -5.87
C GLY A 56 28.70 3.55 -5.98
N MET A 57 28.74 4.70 -5.31
CA MET A 57 29.94 5.54 -5.26
C MET A 57 31.20 4.85 -4.70
N PRO A 58 31.11 3.91 -3.73
CA PRO A 58 32.28 3.13 -3.31
C PRO A 58 32.96 2.38 -4.45
N TYR A 59 32.23 1.97 -5.49
CA TYR A 59 32.81 1.34 -6.67
C TYR A 59 33.52 2.36 -7.58
N PHE A 60 32.93 3.53 -7.79
CA PHE A 60 33.56 4.62 -8.56
C PHE A 60 34.85 5.13 -7.90
N GLU A 61 34.92 5.15 -6.57
CA GLU A 61 36.16 5.43 -5.83
C GLU A 61 37.25 4.39 -6.10
N LEU A 62 36.89 3.10 -6.13
CA LEU A 62 37.84 2.04 -6.48
C LEU A 62 38.36 2.19 -7.92
N LEU A 63 37.49 2.55 -8.86
CA LEU A 63 37.87 2.83 -10.24
C LEU A 63 38.81 4.03 -10.32
N LYS A 64 38.46 5.13 -9.65
CA LYS A 64 39.28 6.35 -9.57
C LYS A 64 40.69 6.05 -9.03
N ASN A 65 40.77 5.34 -7.92
CA ASN A 65 42.06 5.04 -7.27
C ASN A 65 42.95 4.17 -8.14
N ALA A 66 42.38 3.29 -8.97
CA ALA A 66 43.14 2.43 -9.87
C ALA A 66 43.70 3.16 -11.11
N LEU A 67 43.25 4.39 -11.39
CA LEU A 67 43.72 5.19 -12.53
C LEU A 67 45.03 5.93 -12.24
N LYS A 68 45.85 6.06 -13.28
CA LYS A 68 46.98 6.99 -13.36
C LYS A 68 46.50 8.44 -13.47
N PRO A 69 47.38 9.44 -13.24
CA PRO A 69 47.09 10.83 -13.60
C PRO A 69 46.57 10.92 -15.04
N ASN A 70 45.51 11.69 -15.27
CA ASN A 70 44.80 11.85 -16.54
C ASN A 70 44.07 10.59 -17.07
N GLY A 71 43.98 9.53 -16.27
CA GLY A 71 43.27 8.31 -16.64
C GLY A 71 41.76 8.52 -16.79
N SER A 72 41.10 7.63 -17.52
CA SER A 72 39.66 7.71 -17.81
C SER A 72 38.93 6.39 -17.59
N ILE A 73 37.65 6.47 -17.22
CA ILE A 73 36.76 5.31 -17.15
C ILE A 73 35.57 5.42 -18.09
N ALA A 74 35.06 4.28 -18.55
CA ALA A 74 33.75 4.16 -19.15
C ALA A 74 33.02 2.98 -18.49
N THR A 75 31.92 3.27 -17.81
CA THR A 75 31.15 2.27 -17.06
C THR A 75 29.69 2.25 -17.49
N GLN A 76 29.01 1.12 -17.28
CA GLN A 76 27.61 0.95 -17.62
C GLN A 76 26.77 2.04 -16.94
N GLY A 77 25.98 2.74 -17.75
CA GLY A 77 25.14 3.86 -17.35
C GLY A 77 23.67 3.60 -17.56
N GLU A 78 23.24 2.35 -17.78
CA GLU A 78 21.83 1.99 -17.95
C GLU A 78 21.11 2.74 -19.10
N CYS A 79 19.79 2.58 -19.23
CA CYS A 79 19.03 3.18 -20.32
C CYS A 79 18.33 4.48 -19.89
N ILE A 80 18.48 5.57 -20.64
CA ILE A 80 17.81 6.86 -20.40
C ILE A 80 16.28 6.76 -20.37
N TRP A 81 15.70 5.78 -21.07
CA TRP A 81 14.25 5.60 -21.15
C TRP A 81 13.67 4.89 -19.92
N LEU A 82 14.47 4.07 -19.25
CA LEU A 82 14.01 3.18 -18.18
C LEU A 82 14.56 3.60 -16.80
N HIS A 83 15.76 4.15 -16.76
CA HIS A 83 16.56 4.25 -15.53
C HIS A 83 17.07 5.68 -15.26
N LEU A 84 16.37 6.70 -15.76
CA LEU A 84 16.80 8.11 -15.65
C LEU A 84 17.11 8.59 -14.21
N PRO A 85 16.33 8.22 -13.16
CA PRO A 85 16.66 8.61 -11.78
C PRO A 85 17.97 8.00 -11.27
N LEU A 86 18.24 6.73 -11.62
CA LEU A 86 19.50 6.07 -11.30
C LEU A 86 20.67 6.78 -12.00
N ILE A 87 20.50 7.09 -13.29
CA ILE A 87 21.51 7.81 -14.09
C ILE A 87 21.81 9.18 -13.47
N HIS A 88 20.79 9.93 -13.08
CA HIS A 88 20.94 11.22 -12.41
C HIS A 88 21.78 11.09 -11.13
N SER A 89 21.47 10.11 -10.29
CA SER A 89 22.22 9.84 -9.05
C SER A 89 23.68 9.49 -9.34
N LEU A 90 23.93 8.63 -10.34
CA LEU A 90 25.27 8.22 -10.76
C LEU A 90 26.11 9.40 -11.24
N ILE A 91 25.54 10.26 -12.09
CA ILE A 91 26.25 11.44 -12.61
C ILE A 91 26.55 12.43 -11.49
N LYS A 92 25.57 12.68 -10.60
CA LYS A 92 25.74 13.57 -9.45
C LYS A 92 26.89 13.10 -8.56
N GLY A 93 26.90 11.82 -8.18
CA GLY A 93 27.99 11.26 -7.36
C GLY A 93 29.34 11.15 -8.10
N ALA A 94 29.34 10.80 -9.39
CA ALA A 94 30.58 10.72 -10.17
C ALA A 94 31.26 12.08 -10.31
N LYS A 95 30.49 13.18 -10.35
CA LYS A 95 31.01 14.56 -10.41
C LYS A 95 31.84 14.93 -9.17
N ASP A 96 31.48 14.38 -8.00
CA ASP A 96 32.25 14.59 -6.77
C ASP A 96 33.61 13.88 -6.82
N LEU A 97 33.75 12.87 -7.68
CA LEU A 97 34.95 12.04 -7.80
C LEU A 97 35.85 12.44 -8.97
N PHE A 98 35.29 12.85 -10.11
CA PHE A 98 36.01 13.11 -11.36
C PHE A 98 35.80 14.54 -11.86
N PRO A 99 36.86 15.22 -12.34
CA PRO A 99 36.72 16.57 -12.89
C PRO A 99 35.94 16.63 -14.20
N GLN A 100 35.96 15.57 -15.01
CA GLN A 100 35.19 15.46 -16.24
C GLN A 100 34.26 14.25 -16.16
N VAL A 101 32.95 14.47 -16.32
CA VAL A 101 31.90 13.45 -16.29
C VAL A 101 30.90 13.72 -17.39
N GLU A 102 30.66 12.73 -18.24
CA GLU A 102 29.68 12.78 -19.32
C GLU A 102 28.86 11.50 -19.38
N TYR A 103 27.66 11.61 -19.95
CA TYR A 103 26.81 10.47 -20.25
C TYR A 103 26.77 10.27 -21.76
N ALA A 104 27.10 9.05 -22.20
CA ALA A 104 26.99 8.63 -23.58
C ALA A 104 25.98 7.49 -23.70
N TYR A 105 25.39 7.30 -24.88
CA TYR A 105 24.59 6.10 -25.14
C TYR A 105 24.73 5.63 -26.58
N THR A 106 24.40 4.36 -26.81
CA THR A 106 24.42 3.75 -28.13
C THR A 106 23.25 2.79 -28.31
N SER A 107 22.94 2.46 -29.57
CA SER A 107 21.93 1.46 -29.90
C SER A 107 22.47 0.05 -29.72
N ILE A 108 21.77 -0.77 -28.95
CA ILE A 108 22.01 -2.19 -28.81
C ILE A 108 20.64 -2.87 -28.98
N PRO A 109 20.32 -3.41 -30.18
CA PRO A 109 18.99 -3.95 -30.47
C PRO A 109 18.51 -5.08 -29.54
N THR A 110 19.45 -5.79 -28.92
CA THR A 110 19.17 -6.88 -27.97
C THR A 110 18.95 -6.40 -26.54
N TYR A 111 19.19 -5.12 -26.24
CA TYR A 111 18.91 -4.54 -24.93
C TYR A 111 17.41 -4.20 -24.83
N PRO A 112 16.74 -4.32 -23.66
CA PRO A 112 15.28 -4.20 -23.56
C PRO A 112 14.63 -2.94 -24.17
N SER A 113 15.37 -1.83 -24.21
CA SER A 113 14.94 -0.54 -24.76
C SER A 113 15.55 -0.23 -26.15
N GLY A 114 16.29 -1.18 -26.73
CA GLY A 114 17.10 -0.99 -27.93
C GLY A 114 18.33 -0.09 -27.75
N THR A 115 18.61 0.41 -26.53
CA THR A 115 19.72 1.34 -26.24
C THR A 115 20.35 1.08 -24.87
N ILE A 116 21.67 1.28 -24.76
CA ILE A 116 22.40 1.27 -23.48
C ILE A 116 23.21 2.55 -23.34
N GLY A 117 23.36 3.02 -22.11
CA GLY A 117 24.17 4.16 -21.74
C GLY A 117 25.46 3.81 -21.03
N PHE A 118 26.34 4.80 -20.95
CA PHE A 118 27.64 4.74 -20.30
C PHE A 118 27.89 6.04 -19.55
N VAL A 119 28.37 5.92 -18.31
CA VAL A 119 28.97 7.03 -17.58
C VAL A 119 30.46 7.04 -17.92
N VAL A 120 30.92 8.14 -18.51
CA VAL A 120 32.29 8.32 -18.96
C VAL A 120 32.94 9.40 -18.09
N CYS A 121 34.04 9.08 -17.44
CA CYS A 121 34.73 10.03 -16.55
C CYS A 121 36.22 10.13 -16.88
N SER A 122 36.85 11.27 -16.57
CA SER A 122 38.30 11.46 -16.68
C SER A 122 38.86 12.22 -15.48
N LEU A 123 40.09 11.88 -15.10
CA LEU A 123 40.91 12.64 -14.15
C LEU A 123 41.60 13.85 -14.79
N ASP A 124 41.62 13.92 -16.12
CA ASP A 124 42.13 15.06 -16.86
C ASP A 124 41.05 16.14 -16.95
N LYS A 125 41.26 17.25 -16.22
CA LYS A 125 40.31 18.36 -16.15
C LYS A 125 40.10 19.08 -17.49
N ASP A 126 41.04 18.96 -18.43
CA ASP A 126 41.00 19.65 -19.72
C ASP A 126 40.47 18.72 -20.83
N ARG A 127 40.08 17.48 -20.48
CA ARG A 127 39.58 16.48 -21.42
C ARG A 127 38.14 16.75 -21.86
N ASN A 128 37.95 17.03 -23.15
CA ASN A 128 36.62 16.97 -23.76
C ASN A 128 36.27 15.54 -24.19
N LEU A 129 35.47 14.84 -23.39
CA LEU A 129 35.05 13.46 -23.66
C LEU A 129 34.20 13.29 -24.93
N LYS A 130 33.57 14.37 -25.41
CA LYS A 130 32.72 14.38 -26.61
C LYS A 130 33.52 14.42 -27.92
N GLN A 131 34.83 14.65 -27.84
CA GLN A 131 35.71 14.72 -29.01
C GLN A 131 36.77 13.61 -28.98
N PRO A 132 36.89 12.81 -30.06
CA PRO A 132 37.90 11.76 -30.13
C PRO A 132 39.30 12.36 -30.31
N LEU A 133 40.29 11.81 -29.58
CA LEU A 133 41.68 12.29 -29.60
C LEU A 133 42.48 11.89 -30.83
N ARG A 134 42.00 10.86 -31.53
CA ARG A 134 42.64 10.33 -32.72
C ARG A 134 41.60 9.80 -33.68
N GLN A 135 41.93 9.81 -34.95
CA GLN A 135 41.16 9.10 -35.94
C GLN A 135 41.45 7.61 -35.84
N VAL A 136 40.41 6.80 -35.66
CA VAL A 136 40.49 5.33 -35.75
C VAL A 136 40.10 4.94 -37.18
N ARG A 137 40.96 4.20 -37.86
CA ARG A 137 40.74 3.72 -39.23
C ARG A 137 40.27 2.26 -39.22
N ASN A 138 39.69 1.80 -40.34
CA ASN A 138 39.29 0.39 -40.56
C ASN A 138 38.19 -0.13 -39.62
N THR A 139 37.30 0.74 -39.13
CA THR A 139 36.15 0.39 -38.29
C THR A 139 34.88 0.21 -39.13
N LYS A 140 34.05 -0.80 -38.81
CA LYS A 140 32.75 -1.02 -39.49
C LYS A 140 31.62 -0.14 -38.95
N TYR A 141 31.67 0.22 -37.67
CA TYR A 141 30.62 0.98 -36.98
C TYR A 141 31.11 2.35 -36.51
N TYR A 142 32.23 2.38 -35.77
CA TYR A 142 32.75 3.60 -35.17
C TYR A 142 33.31 4.58 -36.20
N ASN A 143 33.01 5.87 -36.03
CA ASN A 143 33.72 6.99 -36.66
C ASN A 143 33.59 8.24 -35.76
N LYS A 144 34.27 9.34 -36.10
CA LYS A 144 34.25 10.57 -35.29
C LYS A 144 32.85 11.15 -35.06
N SER A 145 31.96 11.01 -36.05
CA SER A 145 30.60 11.53 -35.97
C SER A 145 29.73 10.65 -35.07
N VAL A 146 29.89 9.34 -35.12
CA VAL A 146 29.24 8.39 -34.20
C VAL A 146 29.69 8.63 -32.76
N HIS A 147 30.99 8.90 -32.54
CA HIS A 147 31.51 9.27 -31.22
C HIS A 147 30.80 10.51 -30.67
N ALA A 148 30.79 11.61 -31.44
CA ALA A 148 30.16 12.86 -31.00
C ALA A 148 28.65 12.68 -30.77
N ALA A 149 27.97 11.93 -31.66
CA ALA A 149 26.54 11.66 -31.57
C ALA A 149 26.15 10.87 -30.32
N ALA A 150 27.02 10.00 -29.80
CA ALA A 150 26.75 9.23 -28.57
C ALA A 150 26.50 10.12 -27.34
N PHE A 151 27.00 11.36 -27.34
CA PHE A 151 26.81 12.34 -26.26
C PHE A 151 25.66 13.32 -26.53
N VAL A 152 24.94 13.19 -27.64
CA VAL A 152 23.80 14.04 -27.97
C VAL A 152 22.53 13.41 -27.41
N LEU A 153 21.98 14.02 -26.36
CA LEU A 153 20.85 13.46 -25.61
C LEU A 153 19.51 14.08 -26.04
N PRO A 154 18.40 13.29 -26.03
CA PRO A 154 17.06 13.86 -26.05
C PRO A 154 16.87 14.87 -24.91
N GLU A 155 16.02 15.88 -25.10
CA GLU A 155 15.92 17.03 -24.21
C GLU A 155 15.62 16.66 -22.74
N PHE A 156 14.74 15.68 -22.50
CA PHE A 156 14.43 15.23 -21.14
C PHE A 156 15.65 14.62 -20.43
N ALA A 157 16.49 13.88 -21.16
CA ALA A 157 17.69 13.28 -20.63
C ALA A 157 18.77 14.35 -20.46
N ARG A 158 18.93 15.27 -21.41
CA ARG A 158 19.84 16.41 -21.31
C ARG A 158 19.56 17.23 -20.04
N GLN A 159 18.30 17.57 -19.77
CA GLN A 159 17.91 18.33 -18.58
C GLN A 159 18.25 17.59 -17.29
N ALA A 160 17.95 16.30 -17.19
CA ALA A 160 18.31 15.48 -16.04
C ALA A 160 19.83 15.43 -15.80
N ILE A 161 20.62 15.21 -16.85
CA ILE A 161 22.08 15.11 -16.73
C ILE A 161 22.70 16.47 -16.36
N GLU A 162 22.23 17.58 -16.95
CA GLU A 162 22.73 18.92 -16.60
C GLU A 162 22.31 19.33 -15.18
N ALA A 163 21.11 18.96 -14.71
CA ALA A 163 20.71 19.16 -13.33
C ALA A 163 21.60 18.37 -12.35
N ALA A 164 21.88 17.10 -12.66
CA ALA A 164 22.83 16.28 -11.89
C ALA A 164 24.21 16.93 -11.84
N LYS A 165 24.72 17.41 -12.99
CA LYS A 165 25.98 18.15 -13.07
C LYS A 165 25.94 19.47 -12.31
N ALA A 166 24.79 20.11 -12.14
CA ALA A 166 24.63 21.31 -11.33
C ALA A 166 24.42 21.02 -9.82
N ASN A 167 24.47 19.75 -9.40
CA ASN A 167 24.09 19.28 -8.07
C ASN A 167 22.64 19.61 -7.68
N LEU A 168 21.79 19.87 -8.66
CA LEU A 168 20.36 20.05 -8.48
C LEU A 168 19.65 18.69 -8.41
N ASP A 169 18.38 18.71 -8.03
CA ASP A 169 17.52 17.54 -8.14
C ASP A 169 16.99 17.41 -9.57
N MET A 170 16.52 16.21 -9.91
CA MET A 170 15.92 15.95 -11.22
C MET A 170 14.87 17.02 -11.54
N PRO A 171 14.92 17.64 -12.72
CA PRO A 171 13.88 18.57 -13.13
C PRO A 171 12.55 17.80 -13.12
N ASP A 172 11.67 18.24 -12.24
CA ASP A 172 10.41 17.57 -12.00
C ASP A 172 9.59 17.59 -13.29
N LYS A 173 9.14 16.43 -13.76
CA LYS A 173 8.20 16.33 -14.88
C LYS A 173 6.88 17.05 -14.58
N SER A 174 6.64 17.45 -13.32
CA SER A 174 5.52 18.32 -12.93
C SER A 174 5.74 19.81 -13.22
N ALA A 175 6.99 20.28 -13.39
CA ALA A 175 7.29 21.72 -13.40
C ALA A 175 7.27 22.38 -14.79
N SER A 176 7.36 21.62 -15.89
CA SER A 176 7.37 22.18 -17.25
C SER A 176 6.10 21.90 -18.07
N ALA A 177 5.08 21.32 -17.45
CA ALA A 177 3.72 21.34 -17.98
C ALA A 177 2.88 22.18 -17.01
N GLN A 178 2.91 23.50 -17.17
CA GLN A 178 1.75 24.30 -16.79
C GLN A 178 0.60 23.82 -17.67
N SER A 179 -0.09 22.79 -17.18
CA SER A 179 -1.37 22.36 -17.68
C SER A 179 -2.27 23.59 -17.67
N SER A 180 -2.64 24.06 -18.85
CA SER A 180 -3.67 25.07 -19.05
C SER A 180 -5.08 24.55 -18.72
N ALA A 181 -5.19 23.33 -18.16
CA ALA A 181 -6.47 22.83 -17.67
C ALA A 181 -6.80 23.50 -16.33
N PRO A 182 -8.03 24.01 -16.15
CA PRO A 182 -8.45 24.55 -14.86
C PRO A 182 -8.29 23.47 -13.78
N GLY A 183 -7.64 23.84 -12.67
CA GLY A 183 -7.35 22.93 -11.57
C GLY A 183 -8.61 22.23 -11.04
N LYS A 184 -8.49 20.93 -10.74
CA LYS A 184 -9.61 20.11 -10.25
C LYS A 184 -9.78 20.30 -8.75
N LYS A 185 -10.99 20.69 -8.33
CA LYS A 185 -11.34 20.89 -6.91
C LYS A 185 -11.87 19.58 -6.33
N ILE A 186 -11.26 19.10 -5.27
CA ILE A 186 -11.55 17.81 -4.66
C ILE A 186 -11.93 18.04 -3.20
N LEU A 187 -13.13 17.60 -2.80
CA LEU A 187 -13.57 17.65 -1.42
C LEU A 187 -13.24 16.33 -0.72
N LEU A 188 -12.36 16.35 0.27
CA LEU A 188 -12.04 15.20 1.11
C LEU A 188 -12.83 15.27 2.41
N LEU A 189 -13.86 14.43 2.53
CA LEU A 189 -14.64 14.28 3.75
C LEU A 189 -13.95 13.26 4.67
N GLY A 190 -13.45 13.73 5.81
CA GLY A 190 -12.79 12.92 6.83
C GLY A 190 -11.27 13.09 6.86
N SER A 191 -10.74 13.35 8.06
CA SER A 191 -9.32 13.51 8.35
C SER A 191 -8.79 12.35 9.22
N GLY A 192 -9.24 11.12 8.93
CA GLY A 192 -8.88 9.91 9.68
C GLY A 192 -7.60 9.24 9.17
N PHE A 193 -7.21 8.12 9.80
CA PHE A 193 -5.96 7.39 9.54
C PHE A 193 -5.66 7.08 8.06
N VAL A 194 -6.69 6.81 7.26
CA VAL A 194 -6.53 6.38 5.85
C VAL A 194 -6.55 7.54 4.85
N ALA A 195 -6.83 8.76 5.31
CA ALA A 195 -7.05 9.91 4.42
C ALA A 195 -5.76 10.51 3.86
N GLN A 196 -4.67 10.46 4.63
CA GLN A 196 -3.40 11.09 4.27
C GLN A 196 -2.84 10.54 2.96
N PRO A 197 -2.70 9.22 2.75
CA PRO A 197 -2.12 8.71 1.50
C PRO A 197 -2.99 8.99 0.26
N ALA A 198 -4.31 9.10 0.43
CA ALA A 198 -5.21 9.52 -0.66
C ALA A 198 -4.97 10.99 -1.04
N ALA A 199 -4.88 11.87 -0.04
CA ALA A 199 -4.59 13.29 -0.25
C ALA A 199 -3.19 13.49 -0.86
N ASP A 200 -2.15 12.87 -0.29
CA ASP A 200 -0.77 12.98 -0.78
C ASP A 200 -0.64 12.50 -2.23
N TYR A 201 -1.31 11.38 -2.60
CA TYR A 201 -1.31 10.92 -3.99
C TYR A 201 -1.88 11.99 -4.94
N LEU A 202 -2.99 12.63 -4.56
CA LEU A 202 -3.62 13.67 -5.37
C LEU A 202 -2.80 14.96 -5.43
N LEU A 203 -2.11 15.30 -4.35
CA LEU A 203 -1.27 16.49 -4.25
C LEU A 203 0.04 16.38 -5.04
N ARG A 204 0.42 15.19 -5.53
CA ARG A 204 1.51 15.04 -6.50
C ARG A 204 1.25 15.80 -7.81
N ARG A 205 0.00 16.07 -8.15
CA ARG A 205 -0.37 16.90 -9.31
C ARG A 205 -0.58 18.35 -8.88
N PRO A 206 0.20 19.32 -9.41
CA PRO A 206 0.13 20.71 -8.99
C PRO A 206 -1.26 21.35 -9.21
N GLU A 207 -1.98 20.91 -10.25
CA GLU A 207 -3.30 21.42 -10.62
C GLU A 207 -4.44 20.96 -9.69
N ASN A 208 -4.24 19.91 -8.91
CA ASN A 208 -5.26 19.44 -7.97
C ASN A 208 -5.35 20.35 -6.75
N GLN A 209 -6.57 20.73 -6.38
CA GLN A 209 -6.88 21.53 -5.19
C GLN A 209 -7.73 20.68 -4.24
N VAL A 210 -7.16 20.28 -3.10
CA VAL A 210 -7.85 19.49 -2.09
C VAL A 210 -8.39 20.41 -0.99
N THR A 211 -9.66 20.25 -0.64
CA THR A 211 -10.26 20.82 0.58
C THR A 211 -10.54 19.69 1.56
N VAL A 212 -9.95 19.76 2.75
CA VAL A 212 -10.17 18.79 3.84
C VAL A 212 -11.31 19.28 4.72
N ALA A 213 -12.34 18.45 4.87
CA ALA A 213 -13.49 18.74 5.70
C ALA A 213 -13.57 17.76 6.88
N SER A 214 -13.79 18.28 8.09
CA SER A 214 -14.04 17.49 9.29
C SER A 214 -15.01 18.20 10.23
N PHE A 215 -15.66 17.46 11.12
CA PHE A 215 -16.59 18.07 12.09
C PHE A 215 -15.91 19.15 12.94
N ASN A 216 -14.68 18.87 13.40
CA ASN A 216 -13.84 19.83 14.10
C ASN A 216 -12.80 20.42 13.15
N LEU A 217 -12.78 21.75 12.99
CA LEU A 217 -11.80 22.45 12.14
C LEU A 217 -10.35 22.10 12.52
N TRP A 218 -10.01 22.13 13.82
CA TRP A 218 -8.66 21.85 14.30
C TRP A 218 -8.14 20.44 13.91
N LYS A 219 -9.04 19.46 13.73
CA LYS A 219 -8.65 18.11 13.25
C LYS A 219 -8.25 18.14 11.78
N ALA A 220 -8.98 18.89 10.96
CA ALA A 220 -8.63 19.09 9.56
C ALA A 220 -7.32 19.87 9.42
N GLU A 221 -7.12 20.92 10.22
CA GLU A 221 -5.88 21.71 10.23
C GLU A 221 -4.69 20.88 10.67
N ARG A 222 -4.81 20.11 11.76
CA ARG A 222 -3.75 19.19 12.19
C ARG A 222 -3.40 18.19 11.09
N PHE A 223 -4.41 17.56 10.47
CA PHE A 223 -4.20 16.65 9.36
C PHE A 223 -3.49 17.32 8.17
N ALA A 224 -3.85 18.56 7.84
CA ALA A 224 -3.22 19.30 6.76
C ALA A 224 -1.72 19.57 6.99
N THR A 225 -1.27 19.66 8.25
CA THR A 225 0.17 19.79 8.56
C THR A 225 1.00 18.56 8.19
N GLU A 226 0.35 17.41 8.00
CA GLU A 226 0.99 16.14 7.66
C GLU A 226 1.07 15.91 6.13
N LEU A 227 0.50 16.80 5.32
CA LEU A 227 0.44 16.68 3.87
C LEU A 227 1.63 17.31 3.16
N ALA A 228 1.94 16.79 1.98
CA ALA A 228 3.04 17.29 1.16
C ALA A 228 2.89 18.75 0.68
N ARG A 229 1.66 19.29 0.66
CA ARG A 229 1.31 20.64 0.21
C ARG A 229 0.19 21.23 1.05
N GLU A 230 0.18 22.55 1.14
CA GLU A 230 -0.90 23.28 1.81
C GLU A 230 -2.25 23.03 1.14
N VAL A 231 -3.29 22.84 1.97
CA VAL A 231 -4.67 22.56 1.55
C VAL A 231 -5.64 23.44 2.33
N LYS A 232 -6.82 23.67 1.75
CA LYS A 232 -7.90 24.37 2.46
C LYS A 232 -8.52 23.43 3.50
N CYS A 233 -8.74 23.93 4.72
CA CYS A 233 -9.47 23.20 5.77
C CYS A 233 -10.82 23.84 6.05
N ILE A 234 -11.86 23.04 6.25
CA ILE A 234 -13.20 23.52 6.64
C ILE A 234 -13.81 22.67 7.75
N SER A 235 -14.59 23.32 8.61
CA SER A 235 -15.50 22.64 9.53
C SER A 235 -16.76 22.23 8.79
N LEU A 236 -17.16 20.96 8.86
CA LEU A 236 -18.37 20.45 8.23
C LEU A 236 -19.01 19.36 9.08
N ASP A 237 -20.23 19.61 9.54
CA ASP A 237 -21.12 18.55 10.01
C ASP A 237 -21.83 17.92 8.82
N ILE A 238 -21.56 16.64 8.58
CA ILE A 238 -22.14 15.88 7.47
C ILE A 238 -23.66 15.67 7.60
N ASN A 239 -24.21 15.85 8.80
CA ASN A 239 -25.65 15.79 9.04
C ASN A 239 -26.35 17.12 8.72
N ASN A 240 -25.59 18.21 8.57
CA ASN A 240 -26.12 19.47 8.08
C ASN A 240 -26.18 19.44 6.55
N ALA A 241 -27.37 19.17 6.02
CA ALA A 241 -27.60 19.03 4.58
C ALA A 241 -27.23 20.29 3.77
N GLU A 242 -27.51 21.49 4.29
CA GLU A 242 -27.20 22.75 3.60
C GLU A 242 -25.69 22.98 3.51
N ALA A 243 -24.97 22.74 4.60
CA ALA A 243 -23.52 22.86 4.63
C ALA A 243 -22.84 21.83 3.71
N LEU A 244 -23.33 20.59 3.72
CA LEU A 244 -22.86 19.52 2.82
C LEU A 244 -23.10 19.90 1.36
N ASP A 245 -24.32 20.33 1.02
CA ASP A 245 -24.70 20.76 -0.32
C ASP A 245 -23.81 21.89 -0.84
N LYS A 246 -23.57 22.91 -0.01
CA LYS A 246 -22.68 24.01 -0.34
C LYS A 246 -21.27 23.49 -0.65
N ALA A 247 -20.70 22.69 0.26
CA ALA A 247 -19.36 22.14 0.09
C ALA A 247 -19.26 21.28 -1.19
N VAL A 248 -20.22 20.39 -1.43
CA VAL A 248 -20.24 19.53 -2.63
C VAL A 248 -20.33 20.38 -3.91
N SER A 249 -21.17 21.41 -3.93
CA SER A 249 -21.38 22.26 -5.13
C SER A 249 -20.11 22.99 -5.59
N GLU A 250 -19.22 23.35 -4.64
CA GLU A 250 -17.99 24.10 -4.88
C GLU A 250 -16.83 23.26 -5.44
N HIS A 251 -16.98 21.93 -5.50
CA HIS A 251 -15.94 20.98 -5.91
C HIS A 251 -16.36 20.16 -7.14
N ASP A 252 -15.42 19.47 -7.79
CA ASP A 252 -15.66 18.62 -8.97
C ASP A 252 -15.91 17.16 -8.59
N LEU A 253 -15.29 16.70 -7.51
CA LEU A 253 -15.39 15.34 -6.98
C LEU A 253 -15.35 15.35 -5.46
N VAL A 254 -16.08 14.41 -4.84
CA VAL A 254 -16.11 14.20 -3.39
C VAL A 254 -15.51 12.84 -3.03
N ILE A 255 -14.58 12.83 -2.07
CA ILE A 255 -14.07 11.61 -1.45
C ILE A 255 -14.75 11.46 -0.09
N SER A 256 -15.37 10.30 0.17
CA SER A 256 -16.07 10.02 1.42
C SER A 256 -15.29 8.99 2.27
N LEU A 257 -14.42 9.48 3.17
CA LEU A 257 -13.68 8.68 4.15
C LEU A 257 -14.21 8.91 5.58
N VAL A 258 -15.54 8.96 5.68
CA VAL A 258 -16.34 9.09 6.90
C VAL A 258 -17.06 7.75 7.19
N PRO A 259 -17.70 7.58 8.36
CA PRO A 259 -18.49 6.37 8.63
C PRO A 259 -19.51 6.05 7.53
N TYR A 260 -19.63 4.78 7.17
CA TYR A 260 -20.39 4.33 6.01
C TYR A 260 -21.88 4.67 6.05
N THR A 261 -22.43 4.90 7.24
CA THR A 261 -23.81 5.34 7.47
C THR A 261 -24.13 6.67 6.79
N HIS A 262 -23.11 7.51 6.53
CA HIS A 262 -23.27 8.80 5.87
C HIS A 262 -23.10 8.76 4.34
N HIS A 263 -22.68 7.65 3.73
CA HIS A 263 -22.41 7.63 2.28
C HIS A 263 -23.67 7.93 1.45
N ALA A 264 -24.84 7.46 1.88
CA ALA A 264 -26.09 7.72 1.17
C ALA A 264 -26.46 9.21 1.14
N SER A 265 -26.21 9.98 2.21
CA SER A 265 -26.47 11.43 2.22
C SER A 265 -25.47 12.18 1.34
N VAL A 266 -24.19 11.79 1.36
CA VAL A 266 -23.16 12.34 0.47
C VAL A 266 -23.51 12.10 -1.00
N ILE A 267 -23.93 10.89 -1.36
CA ILE A 267 -24.30 10.55 -2.74
C ILE A 267 -25.55 11.34 -3.18
N LYS A 268 -26.56 11.52 -2.31
CA LYS A 268 -27.73 12.36 -2.63
C LYS A 268 -27.34 13.80 -2.92
N SER A 269 -26.45 14.39 -2.13
CA SER A 269 -25.91 15.73 -2.37
C SER A 269 -25.13 15.79 -3.69
N ALA A 270 -24.27 14.79 -3.94
CA ALA A 270 -23.49 14.70 -5.18
C ALA A 270 -24.38 14.55 -6.43
N ILE A 271 -25.49 13.80 -6.35
CA ILE A 271 -26.50 13.71 -7.41
C ILE A 271 -27.10 15.08 -7.70
N LYS A 272 -27.52 15.82 -6.67
CA LYS A 272 -28.11 17.16 -6.79
C LYS A 272 -27.20 18.13 -7.56
N PHE A 273 -25.90 18.08 -7.31
CA PHE A 273 -24.92 18.99 -7.94
C PHE A 273 -24.12 18.34 -9.08
N LYS A 274 -24.48 17.13 -9.49
CA LYS A 274 -23.82 16.36 -10.56
C LYS A 274 -22.30 16.21 -10.35
N LYS A 275 -21.89 15.85 -9.13
CA LYS A 275 -20.49 15.63 -8.75
C LYS A 275 -20.19 14.14 -8.61
N ASN A 276 -18.99 13.73 -9.01
CA ASN A 276 -18.55 12.35 -8.84
C ASN A 276 -18.22 12.07 -7.36
N VAL A 277 -18.28 10.80 -6.98
CA VAL A 277 -17.99 10.35 -5.61
C VAL A 277 -17.05 9.16 -5.62
N VAL A 278 -16.09 9.14 -4.69
CA VAL A 278 -15.25 7.97 -4.40
C VAL A 278 -15.38 7.59 -2.92
N THR A 279 -15.55 6.30 -2.64
CA THR A 279 -15.57 5.74 -1.27
C THR A 279 -14.73 4.47 -1.19
N THR A 280 -14.22 4.15 -0.01
CA THR A 280 -13.49 2.90 0.26
C THR A 280 -14.34 1.86 1.00
N SER A 281 -15.66 2.01 0.94
CA SER A 281 -16.62 1.20 1.70
C SER A 281 -17.47 0.34 0.78
N TYR A 282 -18.07 -0.71 1.34
CA TYR A 282 -19.05 -1.56 0.66
C TYR A 282 -20.26 -0.79 0.14
N VAL A 283 -20.78 -1.20 -1.02
CA VAL A 283 -22.04 -0.70 -1.56
C VAL A 283 -23.22 -1.23 -0.75
N SER A 284 -23.70 -0.42 0.19
CA SER A 284 -24.88 -0.71 1.00
C SER A 284 -26.18 -0.75 0.17
N PRO A 285 -27.27 -1.38 0.66
CA PRO A 285 -28.58 -1.31 0.00
C PRO A 285 -29.06 0.12 -0.25
N ALA A 286 -28.83 1.03 0.71
CA ALA A 286 -29.20 2.45 0.59
C ALA A 286 -28.42 3.16 -0.52
N MET A 287 -27.13 2.83 -0.72
CA MET A 287 -26.33 3.35 -1.82
C MET A 287 -26.80 2.77 -3.16
N ARG A 288 -27.05 1.46 -3.23
CA ARG A 288 -27.52 0.78 -4.44
C ARG A 288 -28.85 1.34 -4.95
N ALA A 289 -29.75 1.73 -4.05
CA ALA A 289 -31.02 2.37 -4.41
C ALA A 289 -30.86 3.71 -5.15
N LEU A 290 -29.67 4.33 -5.11
CA LEU A 290 -29.38 5.60 -5.78
C LEU A 290 -28.73 5.43 -7.17
N ASP A 291 -28.55 4.19 -7.65
CA ASP A 291 -27.85 3.89 -8.90
C ASP A 291 -28.49 4.56 -10.13
N ASP A 292 -29.81 4.44 -10.28
CA ASP A 292 -30.53 5.04 -11.42
C ASP A 292 -30.48 6.57 -11.37
N ASP A 293 -30.55 7.17 -10.17
CA ASP A 293 -30.46 8.61 -10.02
C ASP A 293 -29.04 9.12 -10.29
N ALA A 294 -28.01 8.38 -9.88
CA ALA A 294 -26.62 8.67 -10.23
C ALA A 294 -26.37 8.59 -11.75
N LYS A 295 -26.94 7.58 -12.42
CA LYS A 295 -26.90 7.45 -13.90
C LYS A 295 -27.59 8.64 -14.58
N LYS A 296 -28.81 9.01 -14.15
CA LYS A 296 -29.55 10.17 -14.69
C LYS A 296 -28.81 11.48 -14.47
N ALA A 297 -28.15 11.64 -13.33
CA ALA A 297 -27.33 12.81 -13.04
C ALA A 297 -26.02 12.84 -13.84
N GLY A 298 -25.64 11.73 -14.49
CA GLY A 298 -24.42 11.62 -15.29
C GLY A 298 -23.15 11.51 -14.44
N ILE A 299 -23.26 11.05 -13.19
CA ILE A 299 -22.13 10.96 -12.25
C ILE A 299 -21.62 9.54 -12.09
N THR A 300 -20.35 9.44 -11.72
CA THR A 300 -19.66 8.21 -11.33
C THR A 300 -19.55 8.19 -9.81
N VAL A 301 -20.08 7.14 -9.19
CA VAL A 301 -19.96 6.88 -7.75
C VAL A 301 -19.19 5.57 -7.58
N LEU A 302 -17.86 5.65 -7.50
CA LEU A 302 -16.99 4.47 -7.39
C LEU A 302 -16.72 4.15 -5.91
N ASN A 303 -17.08 2.94 -5.51
CA ASN A 303 -16.97 2.47 -4.13
C ASN A 303 -15.99 1.28 -4.09
N GLU A 304 -15.82 0.70 -2.90
CA GLU A 304 -15.08 -0.56 -2.77
C GLU A 304 -13.67 -0.49 -3.36
N ILE A 305 -12.97 0.64 -3.16
CA ILE A 305 -11.63 0.88 -3.71
C ILE A 305 -10.60 1.30 -2.64
N GLY A 306 -10.53 0.52 -1.56
CA GLY A 306 -9.47 0.57 -0.55
C GLY A 306 -8.60 -0.69 -0.60
N LEU A 307 -8.49 -1.38 0.54
CA LEU A 307 -7.79 -2.66 0.68
C LEU A 307 -8.75 -3.85 0.54
N ASP A 308 -9.68 -3.95 1.49
CA ASP A 308 -10.77 -4.93 1.55
C ASP A 308 -12.00 -4.23 2.11
N PRO A 309 -12.92 -3.75 1.25
CA PRO A 309 -12.97 -3.99 -0.19
C PRO A 309 -12.08 -3.06 -1.03
N GLY A 310 -11.37 -3.60 -2.02
CA GLY A 310 -10.56 -2.85 -2.99
C GLY A 310 -9.51 -3.69 -3.71
N ILE A 311 -8.26 -3.63 -3.26
CA ILE A 311 -7.15 -4.43 -3.80
C ILE A 311 -7.53 -5.91 -3.91
N ASP A 312 -8.27 -6.44 -2.94
CA ASP A 312 -8.77 -7.80 -2.97
C ASP A 312 -9.68 -8.07 -4.20
N HIS A 313 -10.55 -7.14 -4.57
CA HIS A 313 -11.35 -7.26 -5.80
C HIS A 313 -10.50 -7.17 -7.06
N LEU A 314 -9.53 -6.26 -7.10
CA LEU A 314 -8.67 -6.08 -8.27
C LEU A 314 -7.95 -7.38 -8.63
N TYR A 315 -7.29 -8.00 -7.65
CA TYR A 315 -6.54 -9.24 -7.87
C TYR A 315 -7.45 -10.47 -8.00
N ALA A 316 -8.60 -10.50 -7.33
CA ALA A 316 -9.57 -11.58 -7.54
C ALA A 316 -10.13 -11.56 -8.96
N VAL A 317 -10.56 -10.41 -9.46
CA VAL A 317 -11.09 -10.26 -10.83
C VAL A 317 -10.01 -10.56 -11.86
N LYS A 318 -8.78 -10.05 -11.69
CA LYS A 318 -7.62 -10.35 -12.55
C LYS A 318 -7.40 -11.87 -12.70
N MET A 319 -7.34 -12.58 -11.58
CA MET A 319 -7.07 -14.03 -11.58
C MET A 319 -8.22 -14.82 -12.20
N ILE A 320 -9.47 -14.50 -11.82
CA ILE A 320 -10.66 -15.19 -12.33
C ILE A 320 -10.77 -15.02 -13.84
N ASP A 321 -10.58 -13.79 -14.35
CA ASP A 321 -10.59 -13.52 -15.79
C ASP A 321 -9.45 -14.26 -16.52
N THR A 322 -8.23 -14.21 -15.97
CA THR A 322 -7.07 -14.93 -16.53
C THR A 322 -7.36 -16.42 -16.70
N VAL A 323 -7.92 -17.06 -15.66
CA VAL A 323 -8.27 -18.48 -15.69
C VAL A 323 -9.37 -18.76 -16.72
N HIS A 324 -10.43 -17.94 -16.74
CA HIS A 324 -11.54 -18.11 -17.68
C HIS A 324 -11.10 -17.93 -19.15
N ARG A 325 -10.25 -16.95 -19.45
CA ARG A 325 -9.70 -16.72 -20.80
C ARG A 325 -8.83 -17.89 -21.27
N ALA A 326 -8.12 -18.54 -20.35
CA ALA A 326 -7.39 -19.78 -20.62
C ALA A 326 -8.28 -21.03 -20.66
N GLY A 327 -9.61 -20.89 -20.55
CA GLY A 327 -10.58 -21.99 -20.62
C GLY A 327 -10.68 -22.82 -19.33
N GLY A 328 -10.09 -22.35 -18.23
CA GLY A 328 -10.23 -22.95 -16.91
C GLY A 328 -11.50 -22.52 -16.19
N LYS A 329 -11.83 -23.21 -15.09
CA LYS A 329 -12.96 -22.93 -14.21
C LYS A 329 -12.47 -22.73 -12.79
N ILE A 330 -13.00 -21.72 -12.11
CA ILE A 330 -12.80 -21.53 -10.67
C ILE A 330 -13.78 -22.44 -9.92
N ILE A 331 -13.27 -23.43 -9.20
CA ILE A 331 -14.06 -24.38 -8.40
C ILE A 331 -14.07 -24.01 -6.92
N GLU A 332 -13.03 -23.31 -6.44
CA GLU A 332 -12.90 -22.78 -5.09
C GLU A 332 -12.31 -21.36 -5.15
N PHE A 333 -12.88 -20.44 -4.37
CA PHE A 333 -12.33 -19.12 -4.10
C PHE A 333 -12.39 -18.82 -2.61
N ILE A 334 -11.24 -18.62 -1.99
CA ILE A 334 -11.08 -18.25 -0.59
C ILE A 334 -10.27 -16.96 -0.55
N SER A 335 -10.74 -15.93 0.16
CA SER A 335 -10.03 -14.67 0.34
C SER A 335 -10.02 -14.27 1.81
N TYR A 336 -8.82 -14.07 2.35
CA TYR A 336 -8.63 -13.64 3.73
C TYR A 336 -7.79 -12.38 3.79
N CYS A 337 -8.25 -11.39 4.55
CA CYS A 337 -7.55 -10.12 4.74
C CYS A 337 -7.50 -9.72 6.21
N CYS A 338 -6.45 -9.00 6.61
CA CYS A 338 -6.41 -8.28 7.88
C CYS A 338 -5.31 -7.20 7.93
N GLY A 339 -5.57 -6.12 8.68
CA GLY A 339 -4.53 -5.30 9.30
C GLY A 339 -4.32 -5.67 10.76
N LEU A 340 -3.07 -6.01 11.11
CA LEU A 340 -2.61 -6.45 12.42
C LEU A 340 -1.43 -5.58 12.87
N PRO A 341 -1.09 -5.55 14.17
CA PRO A 341 0.26 -5.15 14.55
C PRO A 341 1.26 -6.12 13.92
N ALA A 342 2.47 -5.65 13.59
CA ALA A 342 3.56 -6.56 13.26
C ALA A 342 3.78 -7.56 14.40
N PRO A 343 4.27 -8.80 14.13
CA PRO A 343 4.40 -9.82 15.16
C PRO A 343 5.13 -9.35 16.42
N GLU A 344 6.21 -8.59 16.25
CA GLU A 344 7.00 -7.99 17.33
C GLU A 344 6.24 -6.92 18.15
N CYS A 345 5.15 -6.35 17.63
CA CYS A 345 4.32 -5.32 18.25
C CYS A 345 2.96 -5.86 18.76
N SER A 346 2.75 -7.18 18.70
CA SER A 346 1.46 -7.82 18.99
C SER A 346 1.24 -8.18 20.47
N ASN A 347 2.11 -7.72 21.38
CA ASN A 347 2.12 -8.13 22.78
C ASN A 347 1.02 -7.47 23.64
N ASN A 348 -0.24 -7.79 23.35
CA ASN A 348 -1.39 -7.44 24.19
C ASN A 348 -2.44 -8.58 24.18
N PRO A 349 -3.46 -8.55 25.06
CA PRO A 349 -4.38 -9.69 25.23
C PRO A 349 -5.14 -10.12 23.97
N LEU A 350 -5.32 -9.21 23.01
CA LEU A 350 -6.01 -9.46 21.75
C LEU A 350 -5.04 -9.72 20.59
N GLY A 351 -3.73 -9.48 20.76
CA GLY A 351 -2.81 -9.43 19.62
C GLY A 351 -3.22 -8.36 18.59
N TYR A 352 -3.92 -7.30 19.00
CA TYR A 352 -4.54 -6.35 18.08
C TYR A 352 -4.24 -4.92 18.47
N LYS A 353 -4.04 -4.04 17.49
CA LYS A 353 -3.92 -2.59 17.71
C LYS A 353 -4.74 -1.87 16.66
N PHE A 354 -5.41 -0.79 17.05
CA PHE A 354 -6.33 -0.09 16.16
C PHE A 354 -5.58 0.80 15.17
N SER A 355 -5.56 0.39 13.90
CA SER A 355 -5.11 1.21 12.76
C SER A 355 -6.28 1.87 12.00
N TRP A 356 -7.51 1.63 12.45
CA TRP A 356 -8.75 2.20 11.94
C TRP A 356 -9.82 2.17 13.06
N SER A 357 -11.08 2.49 12.74
CA SER A 357 -12.17 2.61 13.72
C SER A 357 -12.34 1.38 14.62
N SER A 358 -12.09 1.53 15.93
CA SER A 358 -12.33 0.53 16.98
C SER A 358 -13.76 -0.01 16.98
N ARG A 359 -14.74 0.89 16.90
CA ARG A 359 -16.17 0.57 16.80
C ARG A 359 -16.45 -0.27 15.57
N GLY A 360 -15.88 0.10 14.42
CA GLY A 360 -16.00 -0.67 13.18
C GLY A 360 -15.39 -2.08 13.30
N VAL A 361 -14.24 -2.22 13.96
CA VAL A 361 -13.62 -3.53 14.23
C VAL A 361 -14.56 -4.41 15.03
N LEU A 362 -15.10 -3.91 16.15
CA LEU A 362 -15.92 -4.72 17.05
C LEU A 362 -17.28 -5.07 16.46
N LEU A 363 -17.93 -4.14 15.74
CA LEU A 363 -19.19 -4.43 15.06
C LEU A 363 -19.03 -5.43 13.93
N ALA A 364 -17.90 -5.40 13.22
CA ALA A 364 -17.63 -6.41 12.18
C ALA A 364 -17.62 -7.84 12.73
N LEU A 365 -17.35 -8.02 14.03
CA LEU A 365 -17.32 -9.31 14.71
C LEU A 365 -18.73 -9.80 15.12
N LEU A 366 -19.76 -8.94 15.02
CA LEU A 366 -21.17 -9.26 15.25
C LEU A 366 -21.96 -9.46 13.95
N ASN A 367 -21.33 -9.28 12.79
CA ASN A 367 -22.01 -9.49 11.51
C ASN A 367 -22.27 -10.98 11.28
N SER A 368 -23.48 -11.31 10.83
CA SER A 368 -23.74 -12.65 10.29
C SER A 368 -22.91 -12.87 9.01
N ALA A 369 -22.45 -14.10 8.80
CA ALA A 369 -21.70 -14.48 7.62
C ALA A 369 -22.52 -15.46 6.76
N LYS A 370 -22.42 -15.29 5.44
CA LYS A 370 -22.95 -16.24 4.46
C LYS A 370 -21.81 -16.68 3.57
N LEU A 371 -21.55 -17.98 3.49
CA LEU A 371 -20.52 -18.55 2.65
C LEU A 371 -21.06 -19.75 1.87
N TYR A 372 -20.41 -20.05 0.74
CA TYR A 372 -20.66 -21.28 0.00
C TYR A 372 -19.51 -22.25 0.23
N SER A 373 -19.83 -23.50 0.59
CA SER A 373 -18.86 -24.57 0.72
C SER A 373 -19.40 -25.83 0.05
N LYS A 374 -18.66 -26.37 -0.93
CA LYS A 374 -19.04 -27.58 -1.67
C LYS A 374 -20.48 -27.51 -2.24
N GLY A 375 -20.86 -26.36 -2.77
CA GLY A 375 -22.16 -26.11 -3.39
C GLY A 375 -23.32 -25.87 -2.42
N LYS A 376 -23.06 -25.83 -1.10
CA LYS A 376 -24.07 -25.55 -0.07
C LYS A 376 -23.87 -24.17 0.53
N LEU A 377 -24.96 -23.42 0.68
CA LEU A 377 -24.99 -22.19 1.45
C LEU A 377 -24.89 -22.55 2.95
N ILE A 378 -23.96 -21.90 3.65
CA ILE A 378 -23.80 -21.97 5.10
C ILE A 378 -24.03 -20.55 5.62
N GLU A 379 -24.97 -20.42 6.54
CA GLU A 379 -25.24 -19.17 7.26
C GLU A 379 -24.75 -19.31 8.69
N VAL A 380 -23.97 -18.33 9.15
CA VAL A 380 -23.43 -18.25 10.50
C VAL A 380 -23.97 -16.99 11.14
N GLU A 381 -24.70 -17.14 12.24
CA GLU A 381 -25.21 -16.01 13.00
C GLU A 381 -24.05 -15.23 13.66
N GLY A 382 -24.19 -13.91 13.77
CA GLY A 382 -23.13 -13.04 14.29
C GLY A 382 -22.60 -13.44 15.68
N GLN A 383 -23.49 -13.86 16.59
CA GLN A 383 -23.10 -14.31 17.94
C GLN A 383 -22.26 -15.60 17.91
N GLU A 384 -22.44 -16.44 16.89
CA GLU A 384 -21.74 -17.72 16.71
C GLU A 384 -20.50 -17.59 15.80
N LEU A 385 -20.23 -16.40 15.26
CA LEU A 385 -19.17 -16.20 14.27
C LEU A 385 -17.79 -16.60 14.80
N MET A 386 -17.50 -16.27 16.06
CA MET A 386 -16.20 -16.60 16.69
C MET A 386 -16.03 -18.12 16.93
N ASN A 387 -17.12 -18.88 17.06
CA ASN A 387 -17.07 -20.35 17.20
C ASN A 387 -16.68 -21.04 15.89
N HIS A 388 -16.86 -20.36 14.76
CA HIS A 388 -16.47 -20.85 13.45
C HIS A 388 -15.02 -20.50 13.10
N ALA A 389 -14.26 -19.91 14.02
CA ALA A 389 -12.86 -19.58 13.79
C ALA A 389 -12.01 -20.86 13.65
N GLN A 390 -11.23 -20.95 12.57
CA GLN A 390 -10.37 -22.11 12.30
C GLN A 390 -8.91 -21.69 12.08
N PRO A 391 -7.93 -22.53 12.46
CA PRO A 391 -6.52 -22.25 12.18
C PRO A 391 -6.28 -22.01 10.69
N TYR A 392 -5.49 -20.99 10.37
CA TYR A 392 -5.08 -20.65 9.01
C TYR A 392 -3.63 -20.18 9.02
N SER A 393 -2.81 -20.81 8.19
CA SER A 393 -1.38 -20.50 8.11
C SER A 393 -1.09 -19.89 6.75
N ILE A 394 -0.56 -18.67 6.76
CA ILE A 394 -0.01 -17.99 5.57
C ILE A 394 1.51 -18.09 5.66
N SER A 395 2.17 -18.34 4.53
CA SER A 395 3.64 -18.38 4.45
C SER A 395 4.20 -17.00 4.09
N PRO A 396 5.25 -16.50 4.77
CA PRO A 396 5.95 -17.13 5.91
C PRO A 396 5.07 -17.23 7.17
N ALA A 397 5.25 -18.30 7.95
CA ALA A 397 4.31 -18.81 8.94
C ALA A 397 3.76 -17.76 9.92
N LEU A 398 2.56 -17.27 9.64
CA LEU A 398 1.74 -16.49 10.58
C LEU A 398 0.65 -17.41 11.13
N HIS A 399 0.78 -17.84 12.38
CA HIS A 399 -0.24 -18.64 13.07
C HIS A 399 -1.46 -17.76 13.35
N SER A 400 -2.51 -17.95 12.55
CA SER A 400 -3.71 -17.13 12.58
C SER A 400 -4.97 -18.00 12.71
N SER A 401 -6.08 -17.37 13.08
CA SER A 401 -7.42 -17.93 12.95
C SER A 401 -8.24 -17.09 11.97
N HIS A 402 -9.12 -17.73 11.19
CA HIS A 402 -9.96 -17.03 10.23
C HIS A 402 -11.45 -17.14 10.55
N THR A 403 -12.23 -16.09 10.26
CA THR A 403 -13.71 -16.09 10.33
C THR A 403 -14.32 -15.69 8.99
N PRO A 404 -15.41 -16.32 8.53
CA PRO A 404 -16.04 -15.96 7.27
C PRO A 404 -16.77 -14.60 7.33
N THR A 405 -17.01 -14.00 6.17
CA THR A 405 -17.82 -12.79 5.94
C THR A 405 -18.77 -13.03 4.75
N GLU A 406 -19.80 -12.21 4.57
CA GLU A 406 -20.78 -12.37 3.48
C GLU A 406 -20.13 -12.48 2.08
N THR A 407 -20.46 -13.55 1.34
CA THR A 407 -20.05 -13.76 -0.05
C THR A 407 -21.25 -13.96 -0.98
N ARG A 408 -21.13 -13.47 -2.22
CA ARG A 408 -22.10 -13.72 -3.29
C ARG A 408 -21.64 -14.88 -4.16
N PRO A 409 -22.55 -15.77 -4.61
CA PRO A 409 -22.18 -16.90 -5.44
C PRO A 409 -21.60 -16.41 -6.78
N ARG A 410 -20.37 -16.83 -7.06
CA ARG A 410 -19.84 -16.97 -8.41
C ARG A 410 -19.98 -18.44 -8.80
N SER A 411 -19.76 -18.80 -10.05
CA SER A 411 -19.87 -20.18 -10.59
C SER A 411 -19.03 -21.27 -9.88
N ALA A 412 -18.31 -20.92 -8.81
CA ALA A 412 -17.52 -21.81 -7.97
C ALA A 412 -18.38 -22.52 -6.91
N GLN A 413 -17.97 -23.73 -6.54
CA GLN A 413 -18.66 -24.53 -5.52
C GLN A 413 -18.35 -24.04 -4.10
N THR A 414 -17.16 -23.50 -3.89
CA THR A 414 -16.73 -22.93 -2.61
C THR A 414 -16.36 -21.45 -2.81
N VAL A 415 -16.99 -20.56 -2.05
CA VAL A 415 -16.76 -19.11 -2.08
C VAL A 415 -16.76 -18.58 -0.64
N VAL A 416 -15.57 -18.28 -0.14
CA VAL A 416 -15.36 -17.75 1.21
C VAL A 416 -14.55 -16.46 1.12
N ARG A 417 -15.07 -15.40 1.72
CA ARG A 417 -14.29 -14.22 2.10
C ARG A 417 -14.28 -14.21 3.61
N GLY A 418 -13.22 -13.72 4.21
CA GLY A 418 -13.15 -13.69 5.65
C GLY A 418 -12.00 -12.85 6.14
N THR A 419 -11.85 -12.89 7.45
CA THR A 419 -10.89 -12.07 8.18
C THR A 419 -9.95 -12.97 8.96
N ILE A 420 -8.65 -12.68 8.93
CA ILE A 420 -7.65 -13.37 9.78
C ILE A 420 -7.31 -12.55 11.02
N ARG A 421 -6.95 -13.23 12.11
CA ARG A 421 -6.49 -12.65 13.37
C ARG A 421 -5.43 -13.53 13.99
N TYR A 422 -4.59 -12.97 14.87
CA TYR A 422 -3.68 -13.81 15.67
C TYR A 422 -4.44 -14.78 16.57
N GLN A 423 -3.78 -15.89 16.90
CA GLN A 423 -4.30 -16.89 17.80
C GLN A 423 -4.73 -16.27 19.14
N GLY A 424 -5.83 -16.77 19.70
CA GLY A 424 -6.39 -16.30 20.97
C GLY A 424 -7.34 -15.11 20.86
N PHE A 425 -7.34 -14.36 19.75
CA PHE A 425 -8.29 -13.27 19.50
C PHE A 425 -9.76 -13.74 19.49
N PRO A 426 -10.16 -14.79 18.74
CA PRO A 426 -11.57 -15.18 18.66
C PRO A 426 -12.18 -15.56 20.01
N ALA A 427 -11.44 -16.30 20.84
CA ALA A 427 -11.91 -16.72 22.17
C ALA A 427 -12.09 -15.54 23.14
N PHE A 428 -11.21 -14.53 23.04
CA PHE A 428 -11.33 -13.31 23.84
C PHE A 428 -12.57 -12.49 23.45
N ILE A 429 -12.78 -12.31 22.14
CA ILE A 429 -13.96 -11.60 21.62
C ILE A 429 -15.24 -12.35 21.94
N LYS A 430 -15.27 -13.67 21.78
CA LYS A 430 -16.42 -14.50 22.17
C LYS A 430 -16.79 -14.26 23.62
N THR A 431 -15.80 -14.22 24.51
CA THR A 431 -16.04 -13.92 25.92
C THR A 431 -16.70 -12.55 26.08
N LEU A 432 -16.22 -11.49 25.41
CA LEU A 432 -16.86 -10.17 25.43
C LEU A 432 -18.30 -10.17 24.89
N VAL A 433 -18.59 -10.98 23.86
CA VAL A 433 -19.95 -11.17 23.33
C VAL A 433 -20.85 -11.80 24.39
N ASP A 434 -20.43 -12.95 24.95
CA ASP A 434 -21.20 -13.73 25.92
C ASP A 434 -21.54 -12.92 27.19
N ILE A 435 -20.60 -12.08 27.63
CA ILE A 435 -20.80 -11.25 28.82
C ILE A 435 -21.55 -9.93 28.53
N GLY A 436 -21.92 -9.66 27.27
CA GLY A 436 -22.74 -8.50 26.88
C GLY A 436 -21.97 -7.20 26.63
N PHE A 437 -20.65 -7.25 26.52
CA PHE A 437 -19.80 -6.06 26.36
C PHE A 437 -19.82 -5.44 24.97
N LEU A 438 -20.38 -6.12 23.97
CA LEU A 438 -20.56 -5.58 22.62
C LEU A 438 -21.98 -5.06 22.34
N SER A 439 -22.77 -4.81 23.38
CA SER A 439 -24.13 -4.27 23.24
C SER A 439 -24.16 -2.79 22.87
N GLU A 440 -24.92 -2.46 21.81
CA GLU A 440 -25.24 -1.09 21.39
C GLU A 440 -26.47 -0.51 22.12
N THR A 441 -27.16 -1.29 22.95
CA THR A 441 -28.38 -0.83 23.64
C THR A 441 -28.04 0.34 24.57
N PRO A 442 -28.71 1.50 24.42
CA PRO A 442 -28.48 2.66 25.27
C PRO A 442 -28.66 2.33 26.75
N GLN A 443 -27.74 2.81 27.58
CA GLN A 443 -27.74 2.60 29.03
C GLN A 443 -27.87 3.95 29.73
N ALA A 444 -28.93 4.12 30.52
CA ALA A 444 -29.19 5.39 31.23
C ALA A 444 -28.04 5.83 32.16
N TYR A 445 -27.23 4.88 32.62
CA TYR A 445 -26.08 5.12 33.50
C TYR A 445 -24.75 5.36 32.77
N LEU A 446 -24.73 5.35 31.44
CA LEU A 446 -23.55 5.67 30.62
C LEU A 446 -23.77 6.93 29.78
N LYS A 447 -24.55 7.89 30.30
CA LYS A 447 -24.63 9.23 29.69
C LYS A 447 -23.32 9.99 29.90
N PRO A 448 -23.01 11.00 29.06
CA PRO A 448 -21.73 11.74 29.11
C PRO A 448 -21.32 12.29 30.47
N GLU A 449 -22.28 12.54 31.37
CA GLU A 449 -22.07 13.10 32.70
C GLU A 449 -21.74 12.02 33.77
N SER A 450 -21.80 10.74 33.39
CA SER A 450 -21.53 9.62 34.28
C SER A 450 -20.06 9.53 34.67
N THR A 451 -19.80 9.19 35.93
CA THR A 451 -18.45 9.02 36.50
C THR A 451 -18.26 7.62 37.08
N LEU A 452 -18.94 6.61 36.52
CA LEU A 452 -18.88 5.25 37.08
C LEU A 452 -17.49 4.61 36.88
N PRO A 453 -16.91 4.02 37.92
CA PRO A 453 -15.76 3.13 37.79
C PRO A 453 -16.08 1.91 36.93
N TRP A 454 -15.07 1.35 36.26
CA TRP A 454 -15.22 0.16 35.41
C TRP A 454 -15.80 -1.03 36.15
N LYS A 455 -15.39 -1.29 37.39
CA LYS A 455 -15.97 -2.36 38.21
C LYS A 455 -17.49 -2.23 38.36
N GLU A 456 -18.02 -1.02 38.51
CA GLU A 456 -19.47 -0.76 38.64
C GLU A 456 -20.20 -0.93 37.31
N VAL A 457 -19.58 -0.51 36.21
CA VAL A 457 -20.10 -0.76 34.86
C VAL A 457 -20.21 -2.28 34.63
N THR A 458 -19.16 -3.02 34.95
CA THR A 458 -19.10 -4.48 34.81
C THR A 458 -20.10 -5.18 35.71
N THR A 459 -20.26 -4.75 36.96
CA THR A 459 -21.31 -5.27 37.87
C THR A 459 -22.69 -5.13 37.23
N ARG A 460 -23.00 -3.98 36.60
CA ARG A 460 -24.30 -3.75 35.96
C ARG A 460 -24.50 -4.56 34.69
N VAL A 461 -23.49 -4.66 33.84
CA VAL A 461 -23.53 -5.48 32.62
C VAL A 461 -23.75 -6.96 32.96
N LEU A 462 -23.05 -7.43 33.99
CA LEU A 462 -23.16 -8.80 34.47
C LEU A 462 -24.37 -9.02 35.40
N GLY A 463 -25.05 -7.99 35.88
CA GLY A 463 -26.05 -8.14 36.95
C GLY A 463 -25.49 -8.88 38.17
N ALA A 464 -24.23 -8.62 38.52
CA ALA A 464 -23.54 -9.27 39.64
C ALA A 464 -23.95 -8.67 40.99
N ASP A 465 -23.82 -9.44 42.07
CA ASP A 465 -24.24 -9.01 43.41
C ASP A 465 -23.38 -7.87 43.98
N ASN A 466 -22.09 -7.83 43.63
CA ASN A 466 -21.16 -6.79 44.06
C ASN A 466 -20.03 -6.56 43.05
N SER A 467 -19.21 -5.55 43.30
CA SER A 467 -18.14 -5.12 42.41
C SER A 467 -16.76 -5.72 42.74
N THR A 468 -16.69 -6.79 43.55
CA THR A 468 -15.41 -7.45 43.83
C THR A 468 -14.94 -8.25 42.63
N GLU A 469 -13.63 -8.22 42.34
CA GLU A 469 -13.04 -8.95 41.20
C GLU A 469 -13.43 -10.43 41.20
N GLN A 470 -13.44 -11.08 42.38
CA GLN A 470 -13.82 -12.48 42.52
C GLN A 470 -15.29 -12.74 42.13
N CYS A 471 -16.21 -11.87 42.53
CA CYS A 471 -17.62 -11.98 42.15
C CYS A 471 -17.81 -11.80 40.63
N LEU A 472 -17.17 -10.79 40.05
CA LEU A 472 -17.23 -10.53 38.61
C LEU A 472 -16.64 -11.69 37.78
N ILE A 473 -15.49 -12.23 38.19
CA ILE A 473 -14.89 -13.41 37.55
C ILE A 473 -15.83 -14.62 37.62
N THR A 474 -16.49 -14.82 38.75
CA THR A 474 -17.42 -15.96 38.94
C THR A 474 -18.60 -15.85 37.99
N GLU A 475 -19.18 -14.65 37.84
CA GLU A 475 -20.30 -14.44 36.93
C GLU A 475 -19.89 -14.53 35.46
N ILE A 476 -18.68 -14.09 35.10
CA ILE A 476 -18.12 -14.30 33.75
C ILE A 476 -18.03 -15.79 33.43
N LYS A 477 -17.44 -16.60 34.32
CA LYS A 477 -17.32 -18.05 34.15
C LYS A 477 -18.67 -18.77 34.00
N ARG A 478 -19.76 -18.19 34.54
CA ARG A 478 -21.12 -18.72 34.40
C ARG A 478 -21.72 -18.47 33.00
N ARG A 479 -21.24 -17.45 32.28
CA ARG A 479 -21.83 -16.97 31.01
C ARG A 479 -21.07 -17.41 29.76
N THR A 480 -19.79 -17.73 29.89
CA THR A 480 -18.94 -18.14 28.77
C THR A 480 -18.37 -19.54 28.98
N THR A 481 -17.94 -20.17 27.89
CA THR A 481 -17.11 -21.37 27.90
C THR A 481 -15.73 -21.05 27.36
N PHE A 482 -14.70 -21.53 28.05
CA PHE A 482 -13.31 -21.36 27.64
C PHE A 482 -12.84 -22.60 26.86
N PRO A 483 -12.05 -22.43 25.76
CA PRO A 483 -11.55 -23.57 25.01
C PRO A 483 -10.62 -24.50 25.80
N SER A 484 -9.89 -23.95 26.79
CA SER A 484 -8.95 -24.66 27.64
C SER A 484 -8.75 -23.94 28.97
N ALA A 485 -8.16 -24.61 29.97
CA ALA A 485 -7.79 -23.98 31.24
C ALA A 485 -6.76 -22.84 31.05
N ASP A 486 -5.84 -23.00 30.09
CA ASP A 486 -4.85 -21.96 29.76
C ASP A 486 -5.53 -20.73 29.12
N ASP A 487 -6.53 -20.94 28.25
CA ASP A 487 -7.32 -19.87 27.69
C ASP A 487 -8.16 -19.15 28.75
N GLU A 488 -8.72 -19.87 29.73
CA GLU A 488 -9.42 -19.27 30.86
C GLU A 488 -8.50 -18.29 31.61
N VAL A 489 -7.30 -18.75 32.01
CA VAL A 489 -6.33 -17.91 32.72
C VAL A 489 -5.93 -16.70 31.87
N ARG A 490 -5.61 -16.91 30.59
CA ARG A 490 -5.18 -15.86 29.66
C ARG A 490 -6.28 -14.81 29.42
N ILE A 491 -7.51 -15.25 29.18
CA ILE A 491 -8.64 -14.35 28.89
C ILE A 491 -9.00 -13.54 30.13
N LEU A 492 -9.10 -14.16 31.31
CA LEU A 492 -9.38 -13.44 32.56
C LEU A 492 -8.29 -12.41 32.89
N ALA A 493 -7.01 -12.77 32.71
CA ALA A 493 -5.90 -11.83 32.85
C ALA A 493 -5.99 -10.68 31.84
N GLY A 494 -6.42 -10.95 30.60
CA GLY A 494 -6.63 -9.92 29.60
C GLY A 494 -7.84 -9.01 29.86
N LEU A 495 -8.94 -9.54 30.41
CA LEU A 495 -10.07 -8.74 30.88
C LEU A 495 -9.65 -7.81 32.02
N LYS A 496 -8.83 -8.31 32.94
CA LYS A 496 -8.20 -7.48 33.98
C LYS A 496 -7.31 -6.39 33.36
N TRP A 497 -6.49 -6.74 32.36
CA TRP A 497 -5.60 -5.81 31.68
C TRP A 497 -6.35 -4.67 30.99
N ILE A 498 -7.46 -4.94 30.28
CA ILE A 498 -8.29 -3.87 29.70
C ILE A 498 -9.01 -3.02 30.76
N GLY A 499 -8.95 -3.42 32.03
CA GLY A 499 -9.36 -2.62 33.18
C GLY A 499 -10.83 -2.75 33.56
N ILE A 500 -11.57 -3.72 33.03
CA ILE A 500 -13.02 -3.83 33.32
C ILE A 500 -13.32 -4.17 34.79
N PHE A 501 -12.31 -4.56 35.58
CA PHE A 501 -12.44 -4.81 37.03
C PHE A 501 -11.89 -3.66 37.90
N SER A 502 -11.41 -2.58 37.29
CA SER A 502 -10.66 -1.53 37.98
C SER A 502 -11.54 -0.42 38.56
N ASP A 503 -10.92 0.41 39.41
CA ASP A 503 -11.47 1.67 39.91
C ASP A 503 -11.34 2.84 38.91
N ASP A 504 -10.70 2.62 37.76
CA ASP A 504 -10.61 3.63 36.70
C ASP A 504 -12.00 4.00 36.24
N HIS A 505 -12.23 5.30 36.03
CA HIS A 505 -13.52 5.80 35.59
C HIS A 505 -13.71 5.51 34.11
N ALA A 506 -14.89 4.99 33.76
CA ALA A 506 -15.27 4.78 32.38
C ALA A 506 -15.46 6.12 31.66
N VAL A 507 -15.15 6.18 30.36
CA VAL A 507 -15.50 7.31 29.51
C VAL A 507 -16.85 7.00 28.85
N PRO A 508 -17.97 7.50 29.41
CA PRO A 508 -19.30 7.11 28.97
C PRO A 508 -19.59 7.57 27.53
N ARG A 509 -20.04 6.64 26.69
CA ARG A 509 -20.47 6.94 25.30
C ARG A 509 -21.90 6.45 25.00
N GLY A 510 -22.78 6.42 26.01
CA GLY A 510 -24.21 6.13 25.86
C GLY A 510 -24.59 4.65 25.87
N ASN A 511 -23.73 3.76 25.38
CA ASN A 511 -23.91 2.29 25.41
C ASN A 511 -22.61 1.57 25.83
N ILE A 512 -22.69 0.26 26.07
CA ILE A 512 -21.55 -0.54 26.57
C ILE A 512 -20.44 -0.62 25.52
N LEU A 513 -20.80 -0.93 24.26
CA LEU A 513 -19.84 -1.09 23.17
C LEU A 513 -18.97 0.16 22.98
N ASP A 514 -19.60 1.34 22.88
CA ASP A 514 -18.89 2.59 22.63
C ASP A 514 -18.05 3.01 23.84
N THR A 515 -18.53 2.72 25.06
CA THR A 515 -17.77 2.96 26.31
C THR A 515 -16.54 2.05 26.39
N LEU A 516 -16.67 0.77 25.98
CA LEU A 516 -15.54 -0.14 25.83
C LEU A 516 -14.58 0.34 24.75
N CYS A 517 -15.08 0.79 23.59
CA CYS A 517 -14.24 1.35 22.53
C CYS A 517 -13.37 2.49 23.04
N ALA A 518 -13.93 3.41 23.84
CA ALA A 518 -13.16 4.50 24.44
C ALA A 518 -11.99 4.00 25.29
N ARG A 519 -12.18 2.92 26.05
CA ARG A 519 -11.12 2.30 26.84
C ARG A 519 -10.08 1.63 25.95
N LEU A 520 -10.50 0.77 25.03
CA LEU A 520 -9.58 0.04 24.16
C LEU A 520 -8.77 0.99 23.25
N GLU A 521 -9.37 2.09 22.80
CA GLU A 521 -8.70 3.17 22.08
C GLU A 521 -7.55 3.76 22.87
N THR A 522 -7.59 3.82 24.21
CA THR A 522 -6.46 4.34 25.00
C THR A 522 -5.35 3.31 25.19
N MET A 523 -5.70 2.02 25.23
CA MET A 523 -4.79 0.96 25.64
C MET A 523 -4.12 0.23 24.47
N MET A 524 -4.74 0.23 23.29
CA MET A 524 -4.34 -0.59 22.15
C MET A 524 -4.02 0.26 20.92
N GLN A 525 -3.42 1.43 21.13
CA GLN A 525 -2.82 2.23 20.08
C GLN A 525 -1.43 1.73 19.71
N TYR A 526 -1.01 2.07 18.51
CA TYR A 526 0.40 1.96 18.12
C TYR A 526 1.21 3.02 18.85
N GLU A 527 2.26 2.57 19.51
CA GLU A 527 3.25 3.40 20.18
C GLU A 527 4.33 3.87 19.19
N LYS A 528 5.12 4.84 19.62
CA LYS A 528 6.22 5.37 18.80
C LYS A 528 7.20 4.25 18.46
N GLY A 529 7.48 4.08 17.17
CA GLY A 529 8.43 3.07 16.66
C GLY A 529 7.83 1.70 16.39
N GLU A 530 6.59 1.44 16.81
CA GLU A 530 5.87 0.24 16.41
C GLU A 530 5.35 0.36 14.97
N ARG A 531 4.97 -0.76 14.35
CA ARG A 531 4.46 -0.78 12.99
C ARG A 531 3.30 -1.76 12.82
N ASP A 532 2.40 -1.46 11.89
CA ASP A 532 1.34 -2.36 11.47
C ASP A 532 1.83 -3.29 10.35
N MET A 533 1.02 -4.29 10.06
CA MET A 533 1.19 -5.25 9.00
C MET A 533 -0.17 -5.52 8.36
N VAL A 534 -0.24 -5.52 7.04
CA VAL A 534 -1.38 -6.02 6.28
C VAL A 534 -1.03 -7.35 5.67
N VAL A 535 -1.97 -8.29 5.76
CA VAL A 535 -1.90 -9.58 5.09
C VAL A 535 -3.19 -9.80 4.33
N LEU A 536 -3.09 -9.99 3.02
CA LEU A 536 -4.18 -10.32 2.12
C LEU A 536 -3.77 -11.53 1.29
N GLN A 537 -4.57 -12.59 1.32
CA GLN A 537 -4.35 -13.77 0.50
C GLN A 537 -5.64 -14.22 -0.18
N HIS A 538 -5.55 -14.43 -1.49
CA HIS A 538 -6.50 -15.23 -2.23
C HIS A 538 -5.97 -16.65 -2.40
N LYS A 539 -6.87 -17.62 -2.38
CA LYS A 539 -6.65 -19.00 -2.77
C LYS A 539 -7.73 -19.39 -3.77
N PHE A 540 -7.30 -19.94 -4.89
CA PHE A 540 -8.13 -20.37 -6.00
C PHE A 540 -7.91 -21.87 -6.22
N GLY A 541 -8.98 -22.65 -6.17
CA GLY A 541 -9.01 -23.97 -6.77
C GLY A 541 -9.42 -23.82 -8.24
N ILE A 542 -8.56 -24.26 -9.14
CA ILE A 542 -8.74 -24.11 -10.58
C ILE A 542 -8.86 -25.51 -11.19
N GLN A 543 -9.84 -25.70 -12.08
CA GLN A 543 -9.92 -26.86 -12.95
C GLN A 543 -9.71 -26.41 -14.41
N TRP A 544 -8.66 -26.91 -15.04
CA TRP A 544 -8.32 -26.61 -16.42
C TRP A 544 -9.16 -27.42 -17.41
N LYS A 545 -9.14 -26.99 -18.68
CA LYS A 545 -9.90 -27.64 -19.76
C LYS A 545 -9.50 -29.10 -20.00
N ASP A 546 -8.26 -29.46 -19.71
CA ASP A 546 -7.74 -30.83 -19.79
C ASP A 546 -8.13 -31.69 -18.58
N GLY A 547 -8.89 -31.14 -17.63
CA GLY A 547 -9.35 -31.81 -16.41
C GLY A 547 -8.36 -31.72 -15.25
N LYS A 548 -7.14 -31.22 -15.45
CA LYS A 548 -6.17 -31.05 -14.36
C LYS A 548 -6.67 -29.99 -13.38
N THR A 549 -6.39 -30.22 -12.11
CA THR A 549 -6.68 -29.25 -11.05
C THR A 549 -5.39 -28.67 -10.50
N GLU A 550 -5.44 -27.42 -10.09
CA GLU A 550 -4.37 -26.79 -9.32
C GLU A 550 -4.95 -25.90 -8.22
N THR A 551 -4.15 -25.68 -7.18
CA THR A 551 -4.39 -24.62 -6.19
C THR A 551 -3.41 -23.49 -6.44
N ARG A 552 -3.93 -22.29 -6.63
CA ARG A 552 -3.13 -21.07 -6.77
C ARG A 552 -3.41 -20.12 -5.63
N THR A 553 -2.37 -19.54 -5.06
CA THR A 553 -2.49 -18.46 -4.08
C THR A 553 -2.00 -17.16 -4.69
N SER A 554 -2.55 -16.04 -4.25
CA SER A 554 -2.09 -14.69 -4.55
C SER A 554 -1.97 -13.97 -3.21
N THR A 555 -0.78 -13.48 -2.84
CA THR A 555 -0.51 -13.02 -1.46
C THR A 555 0.16 -11.66 -1.43
N LEU A 556 -0.38 -10.73 -0.64
CA LEU A 556 0.23 -9.46 -0.26
C LEU A 556 0.52 -9.49 1.25
N ILE A 557 1.77 -9.21 1.61
CA ILE A 557 2.19 -8.95 2.99
C ILE A 557 2.97 -7.64 2.97
N GLU A 558 2.46 -6.63 3.67
CA GLU A 558 3.09 -5.30 3.72
C GLU A 558 3.23 -4.86 5.17
N TYR A 559 4.42 -4.39 5.55
CA TYR A 559 4.67 -3.76 6.85
C TYR A 559 4.65 -2.26 6.68
N GLY A 560 3.98 -1.56 7.59
CA GLY A 560 3.93 -0.11 7.58
C GLY A 560 5.23 0.52 8.03
N ALA A 561 5.34 1.83 7.77
CA ALA A 561 6.37 2.64 8.42
C ALA A 561 6.12 2.69 9.94
N PRO A 562 7.18 2.76 10.76
CA PRO A 562 7.04 2.93 12.19
C PRO A 562 6.23 4.19 12.57
N PHE A 563 5.22 4.03 13.41
CA PHE A 563 4.35 5.10 13.86
C PHE A 563 5.14 6.20 14.58
N GLN A 564 4.73 7.46 14.37
CA GLN A 564 5.28 8.66 15.03
C GLN A 564 6.79 8.89 14.78
N THR A 565 7.30 8.43 13.64
CA THR A 565 8.71 8.65 13.22
C THR A 565 8.86 9.57 12.01
N GLY A 566 7.77 9.84 11.28
CA GLY A 566 7.80 10.65 10.05
C GLY A 566 8.39 9.93 8.83
N THR A 567 8.68 8.62 8.91
CA THR A 567 9.29 7.87 7.81
C THR A 567 8.29 7.38 6.75
N GLY A 568 6.99 7.54 6.97
CA GLY A 568 5.94 7.17 6.02
C GLY A 568 4.62 6.76 6.68
N PRO A 569 3.62 6.34 5.88
CA PRO A 569 2.34 5.88 6.38
C PRO A 569 2.40 4.43 6.90
N SER A 570 1.40 4.06 7.70
CA SER A 570 1.12 2.66 8.04
C SER A 570 0.71 1.86 6.79
N ALA A 571 0.87 0.54 6.81
CA ALA A 571 0.43 -0.35 5.72
C ALA A 571 -1.07 -0.22 5.47
N MET A 572 -1.89 -0.19 6.52
CA MET A 572 -3.34 0.02 6.42
C MET A 572 -3.67 1.36 5.76
N ALA A 573 -3.04 2.46 6.20
CA ALA A 573 -3.29 3.77 5.63
C ALA A 573 -2.91 3.82 4.15
N ARG A 574 -1.74 3.27 3.79
CA ARG A 574 -1.23 3.23 2.42
C ARG A 574 -2.12 2.39 1.51
N LEU A 575 -2.43 1.16 1.90
CA LEU A 575 -3.19 0.21 1.09
C LEU A 575 -4.68 0.57 0.96
N VAL A 576 -5.20 1.46 1.80
CA VAL A 576 -6.55 2.03 1.63
C VAL A 576 -6.51 3.35 0.86
N GLY A 577 -5.63 4.27 1.26
CA GLY A 577 -5.61 5.62 0.74
C GLY A 577 -5.05 5.72 -0.69
N VAL A 578 -4.01 4.95 -1.03
CA VAL A 578 -3.39 5.01 -2.36
C VAL A 578 -4.35 4.54 -3.47
N PRO A 579 -5.03 3.36 -3.36
CA PRO A 579 -6.04 2.97 -4.35
C PRO A 579 -7.18 3.99 -4.48
N CYS A 580 -7.57 4.62 -3.37
CA CYS A 580 -8.58 5.69 -3.37
C CYS A 580 -8.10 6.92 -4.17
N GLY A 581 -6.88 7.40 -3.92
CA GLY A 581 -6.29 8.51 -4.67
C GLY A 581 -6.15 8.23 -6.17
N ILE A 582 -5.72 7.01 -6.52
CA ILE A 582 -5.65 6.52 -7.91
C ILE A 582 -7.04 6.57 -8.56
N ALA A 583 -8.05 6.02 -7.89
CA ALA A 583 -9.42 5.97 -8.41
C ALA A 583 -9.99 7.37 -8.68
N VAL A 584 -9.76 8.31 -7.76
CA VAL A 584 -10.12 9.72 -7.94
C VAL A 584 -9.44 10.30 -9.17
N GLN A 585 -8.12 10.10 -9.31
CA GLN A 585 -7.38 10.67 -10.43
C GLN A 585 -7.83 10.08 -11.78
N LEU A 586 -8.09 8.77 -11.85
CA LEU A 586 -8.59 8.13 -13.07
C LEU A 586 -9.99 8.63 -13.47
N ILE A 587 -10.86 8.97 -12.52
CA ILE A 587 -12.15 9.60 -12.81
C ILE A 587 -11.95 11.03 -13.32
N LEU A 588 -11.10 11.82 -12.66
CA LEU A 588 -10.81 13.20 -13.07
C LEU A 588 -10.16 13.30 -14.46
N ASP A 589 -9.32 12.32 -14.80
CA ASP A 589 -8.66 12.18 -16.10
C ASP A 589 -9.58 11.59 -17.19
N GLY A 590 -10.82 11.22 -16.84
CA GLY A 590 -11.78 10.61 -17.78
C GLY A 590 -11.39 9.20 -18.24
N LYS A 591 -10.57 8.47 -17.46
CA LYS A 591 -10.24 7.07 -17.72
C LYS A 591 -11.31 6.12 -17.21
N ILE A 592 -11.97 6.46 -16.10
CA ILE A 592 -13.17 5.76 -15.61
C ILE A 592 -14.37 6.66 -15.90
N THR A 593 -15.16 6.28 -16.90
CA THR A 593 -16.28 7.10 -17.41
C THR A 593 -17.66 6.52 -17.12
N LYS A 594 -17.74 5.26 -16.69
CA LYS A 594 -18.99 4.56 -16.39
C LYS A 594 -19.77 5.30 -15.30
N LYS A 595 -21.10 5.36 -15.46
CA LYS A 595 -22.02 6.11 -14.60
C LYS A 595 -22.82 5.19 -13.70
N GLY A 596 -23.29 5.72 -12.57
CA GLY A 596 -24.01 4.98 -11.54
C GLY A 596 -23.16 4.66 -10.31
N VAL A 597 -23.68 3.76 -9.48
CA VAL A 597 -23.07 3.27 -8.25
C VAL A 597 -22.27 2.01 -8.58
N LEU A 598 -20.95 2.13 -8.55
CA LEU A 598 -20.00 1.17 -9.08
C LEU A 598 -19.11 0.57 -7.98
N ALA A 599 -18.54 -0.59 -8.31
CA ALA A 599 -17.47 -1.27 -7.59
C ALA A 599 -16.51 -1.89 -8.62
N PRO A 600 -15.25 -2.20 -8.29
CA PRO A 600 -14.25 -2.72 -9.23
C PRO A 600 -14.48 -4.20 -9.57
N TYR A 601 -15.59 -4.51 -10.22
CA TYR A 601 -15.99 -5.89 -10.56
C TYR A 601 -15.82 -6.24 -12.04
N SER A 602 -15.58 -5.25 -12.90
CA SER A 602 -15.45 -5.41 -14.34
C SER A 602 -14.11 -4.88 -14.83
N LEU A 603 -13.56 -5.51 -15.88
CA LEU A 603 -12.19 -5.24 -16.35
C LEU A 603 -11.99 -3.81 -16.85
N ASP A 604 -13.03 -3.18 -17.39
CA ASP A 604 -13.01 -1.77 -17.79
C ASP A 604 -12.72 -0.82 -16.61
N ILE A 605 -13.02 -1.23 -15.38
CA ILE A 605 -12.68 -0.50 -14.16
C ILE A 605 -11.39 -1.06 -13.54
N VAL A 606 -11.26 -2.40 -13.48
CA VAL A 606 -10.15 -3.07 -12.78
C VAL A 606 -8.81 -2.88 -13.47
N GLU A 607 -8.72 -3.02 -14.79
CA GLU A 607 -7.45 -2.91 -15.52
C GLU A 607 -6.75 -1.55 -15.33
N PRO A 608 -7.42 -0.38 -15.51
CA PRO A 608 -6.76 0.90 -15.30
C PRO A 608 -6.39 1.14 -13.84
N LEU A 609 -7.19 0.68 -12.87
CA LEU A 609 -6.85 0.77 -11.44
C LEU A 609 -5.61 -0.08 -11.12
N LEU A 610 -5.61 -1.34 -11.56
CA LEU A 610 -4.55 -2.29 -11.27
C LEU A 610 -3.19 -1.81 -11.80
N VAL A 611 -3.16 -1.26 -13.02
CA VAL A 611 -1.91 -0.72 -13.60
C VAL A 611 -1.29 0.37 -12.72
N GLU A 612 -2.10 1.30 -12.22
CA GLU A 612 -1.59 2.39 -11.37
C GLU A 612 -1.28 1.90 -9.94
N VAL A 613 -2.04 0.95 -9.40
CA VAL A 613 -1.76 0.33 -8.09
C VAL A 613 -0.42 -0.42 -8.12
N GLU A 614 -0.13 -1.16 -9.19
CA GLU A 614 1.13 -1.88 -9.37
C GLU A 614 2.33 -0.91 -9.53
N LYS A 615 2.13 0.26 -10.15
CA LYS A 615 3.18 1.31 -10.24
C LYS A 615 3.56 1.91 -8.88
N GLU A 616 2.63 1.91 -7.91
CA GLU A 616 2.93 2.31 -6.54
C GLU A 616 3.63 1.19 -5.73
N GLY A 617 3.94 0.05 -6.36
CA GLY A 617 4.61 -1.10 -5.75
C GLY A 617 3.67 -2.02 -4.98
N VAL A 618 2.35 -1.81 -5.06
CA VAL A 618 1.36 -2.67 -4.39
C VAL A 618 1.04 -3.86 -5.29
N THR A 619 1.53 -5.05 -4.92
CA THR A 619 1.37 -6.27 -5.72
C THR A 619 1.03 -7.48 -4.87
N MET A 620 0.26 -8.41 -5.42
CA MET A 620 0.08 -9.75 -4.83
C MET A 620 0.94 -10.76 -5.59
N VAL A 621 1.69 -11.58 -4.84
CA VAL A 621 2.59 -12.60 -5.38
C VAL A 621 1.82 -13.90 -5.59
N ASP A 622 1.81 -14.38 -6.83
CA ASP A 622 1.14 -15.63 -7.21
C ASP A 622 2.06 -16.84 -6.99
N ARG A 623 1.50 -17.93 -6.43
CA ARG A 623 2.17 -19.22 -6.27
C ARG A 623 1.22 -20.39 -6.51
N ILE A 624 1.67 -21.39 -7.26
CA ILE A 624 1.01 -22.70 -7.36
C ILE A 624 1.42 -23.53 -6.14
N VAL A 625 0.44 -24.08 -5.43
CA VAL A 625 0.65 -24.77 -4.14
C VAL A 625 0.40 -26.28 -4.26
N SER A 626 -0.45 -26.71 -5.19
CA SER A 626 -0.72 -28.13 -5.45
C SER A 626 -1.21 -28.33 -6.88
#